data_AF-A0A165I1C3-F1
#
_entry.id   AF-A0A165I1C3-F1
#
_cell.length_a   1.000
_cell.length_b   1.000
_cell.length_c   1.000
_cell.angle_alpha   90.00
_cell.angle_beta   90.00
_cell.angle_gamma   90.00
#
_symmetry.space_group_name_H-M   'P 1'
#
loop_
_entity.id
_entity.type
_entity.pdbx_description
1 polymer ?
#
loop_
_entity_poly.entity_id
_entity_poly.type
_entity_poly.pdbx_seq_one_letter_code
_entity_poly.pdbx_strand_id
1 'polypeptide(L)'
;LMHAGLVACTPAVPEVAISIGILELYYFIRSHAPRLGVQPFVRALCDKYKCVFRPYLRDQFAAAFDAYMAIRREVQRRMDTALGRDAPNWRAHNSCACCNYKLEDEPPLVIEGFCAMDGGQAPKRSASAGMVDERVFDSDYRIPPEEVDLYANEVAYDTLDESGEPGDDAPKPSVCASRWKNAKAEHHKTAPGMYDQTGVFVTLCRHGLLLWFAEMIRSGELAKYPLASIARMIAAGFRCKSCGYDIGCAFQGTLDRSELLGRLARDACISCGVNSFHGYGHNRICQLEHHPSFREGFGLEDLEVCERFFSWLNGVAGVVRHASHFHWLQFIDLGMR
;
A
#
# COMPACT_ATOMS: atom_id res chain seq x y z
N LEU A 1 4.78 32.93 -17.58
CA LEU A 1 4.64 32.54 -16.15
C LEU A 1 5.68 31.51 -15.74
N MET A 2 5.74 30.32 -16.36
CA MET A 2 6.70 29.26 -15.99
C MET A 2 8.18 29.72 -16.06
N HIS A 3 8.59 30.44 -17.10
CA HIS A 3 9.95 31.02 -17.18
C HIS A 3 10.29 31.98 -16.03
N ALA A 4 9.27 32.58 -15.39
CA ALA A 4 9.43 33.45 -14.22
C ALA A 4 9.25 32.69 -12.89
N GLY A 5 9.19 31.36 -12.92
CA GLY A 5 9.01 30.53 -11.73
C GLY A 5 7.60 30.55 -11.15
N LEU A 6 6.56 30.81 -11.98
CA LEU A 6 5.17 30.91 -11.56
C LEU A 6 4.28 29.89 -12.27
N VAL A 7 3.38 29.25 -11.53
CA VAL A 7 2.35 28.32 -12.01
C VAL A 7 0.98 28.99 -11.92
N ALA A 8 0.26 29.03 -13.03
CA ALA A 8 -1.10 29.58 -13.09
C ALA A 8 -2.09 28.73 -12.29
N CYS A 9 -3.06 29.39 -11.64
CA CYS A 9 -4.14 28.70 -10.91
C CYS A 9 -5.31 28.27 -11.82
N THR A 10 -5.38 28.82 -13.04
CA THR A 10 -6.41 28.51 -14.04
C THR A 10 -5.77 28.33 -15.42
N PRO A 11 -6.32 27.46 -16.28
CA PRO A 11 -5.70 27.13 -17.57
C PRO A 11 -5.95 28.18 -18.67
N ALA A 12 -7.07 28.91 -18.63
CA ALA A 12 -7.49 29.77 -19.74
C ALA A 12 -7.11 31.25 -19.57
N VAL A 13 -7.42 31.84 -18.41
CA VAL A 13 -7.16 33.26 -18.12
C VAL A 13 -6.58 33.36 -16.71
N PRO A 14 -5.25 33.31 -16.56
CA PRO A 14 -4.61 33.29 -15.26
C PRO A 14 -4.53 34.69 -14.65
N GLU A 15 -5.42 34.97 -13.70
CA GLU A 15 -5.37 36.21 -12.88
C GLU A 15 -4.47 36.07 -11.65
N VAL A 16 -4.27 34.83 -11.19
CA VAL A 16 -3.45 34.48 -10.02
C VAL A 16 -2.48 33.37 -10.41
N ALA A 17 -1.24 33.51 -9.94
CA ALA A 17 -0.21 32.48 -10.07
C ALA A 17 0.53 32.29 -8.74
N ILE A 18 0.95 31.06 -8.49
CA ILE A 18 1.72 30.68 -7.31
C ILE A 18 3.16 30.39 -7.73
N SER A 19 4.14 30.87 -6.95
CA SER A 19 5.54 30.57 -7.25
C SER A 19 5.85 29.08 -7.06
N ILE A 20 6.70 28.54 -7.94
CA ILE A 20 7.19 27.16 -7.87
C ILE A 20 7.85 26.90 -6.52
N GLY A 21 8.62 27.84 -5.98
CA GLY A 21 9.26 27.68 -4.67
C GLY A 21 8.27 27.48 -3.52
N ILE A 22 7.08 28.10 -3.55
CA ILE A 22 6.03 27.86 -2.55
C ILE A 22 5.39 26.48 -2.76
N LEU A 23 5.14 26.06 -4.00
CA LEU A 23 4.58 24.75 -4.32
C LEU A 23 5.55 23.62 -3.94
N GLU A 24 6.85 23.84 -4.17
CA GLU A 24 7.93 22.95 -3.76
C GLU A 24 8.06 22.87 -2.24
N LEU A 25 7.98 24.01 -1.55
CA LEU A 25 7.96 24.02 -0.09
C LEU A 25 6.78 23.19 0.44
N TYR A 26 5.58 23.36 -0.13
CA TYR A 26 4.41 22.57 0.27
C TYR A 26 4.60 21.08 -0.01
N TYR A 27 5.18 20.72 -1.17
CA TYR A 27 5.53 19.35 -1.52
C TYR A 27 6.42 18.71 -0.45
N PHE A 28 7.56 19.31 -0.12
CA PHE A 28 8.50 18.75 0.85
C PHE A 28 7.92 18.70 2.27
N ILE A 29 7.21 19.75 2.70
CA ILE A 29 6.54 19.71 4.01
C ILE A 29 5.53 18.58 4.04
N ARG A 30 4.71 18.40 2.99
CA ARG A 30 3.69 17.35 2.97
C ARG A 30 4.30 15.95 2.89
N SER A 31 5.42 15.76 2.19
CA SER A 31 6.17 14.51 2.17
C SER A 31 6.76 14.13 3.54
N HIS A 32 6.95 15.07 4.46
CA HIS A 32 7.42 14.80 5.84
C HIS A 32 6.37 15.04 6.93
N ALA A 33 5.24 15.63 6.59
CA ALA A 33 4.12 15.91 7.46
C ALA A 33 2.81 15.70 6.68
N PRO A 34 2.45 14.44 6.38
CA PRO A 34 1.31 14.11 5.51
C PRO A 34 -0.05 14.66 6.01
N ARG A 35 -0.14 14.98 7.31
CA ARG A 35 -1.29 15.60 7.97
C ARG A 35 -1.56 17.05 7.51
N LEU A 36 -0.58 17.73 6.93
CA LEU A 36 -0.72 19.13 6.54
C LEU A 36 -1.54 19.27 5.25
N GLY A 37 -2.84 19.57 5.38
CA GLY A 37 -3.71 19.89 4.25
C GLY A 37 -3.41 21.24 3.60
N VAL A 38 -4.01 21.50 2.44
CA VAL A 38 -3.83 22.75 1.68
C VAL A 38 -4.33 23.96 2.46
N GLN A 39 -5.50 23.87 3.09
CA GLN A 39 -6.10 24.98 3.81
C GLN A 39 -5.22 25.56 4.94
N PRO A 40 -4.71 24.77 5.91
CA PRO A 40 -3.84 25.32 6.95
C PRO A 40 -2.55 25.91 6.38
N PHE A 41 -1.98 25.32 5.32
CA PHE A 41 -0.81 25.89 4.65
C PHE A 41 -1.11 27.26 4.01
N VAL A 42 -2.22 27.37 3.28
CA VAL A 42 -2.65 28.62 2.64
C VAL A 42 -3.01 29.69 3.68
N ARG A 43 -3.61 29.31 4.82
CA ARG A 43 -3.84 30.25 5.94
C ARG A 43 -2.53 30.79 6.50
N ALA A 44 -1.54 29.93 6.73
CA ALA A 44 -0.22 30.37 7.17
C ALA A 44 0.47 31.30 6.16
N LEU A 45 0.30 31.06 4.85
CA LEU A 45 0.76 31.99 3.82
C LEU A 45 0.03 33.33 3.91
N CYS A 46 -1.29 33.32 4.10
CA CYS A 46 -2.08 34.53 4.24
C CYS A 46 -1.60 35.38 5.44
N ASP A 47 -1.38 34.74 6.58
CA ASP A 47 -0.88 35.39 7.80
C ASP A 47 0.52 35.97 7.57
N LYS A 48 1.43 35.19 6.94
CA LYS A 48 2.79 35.63 6.60
C LYS A 48 2.81 36.87 5.71
N TYR A 49 1.92 36.91 4.70
CA TYR A 49 1.83 38.02 3.74
C TYR A 49 0.80 39.08 4.14
N LYS A 50 0.25 39.01 5.36
CA LYS A 50 -0.72 39.97 5.90
C LYS A 50 -1.95 40.16 5.01
N CYS A 51 -2.44 39.08 4.39
CA CYS A 51 -3.68 39.10 3.61
C CYS A 51 -4.78 38.28 4.29
N VAL A 52 -6.04 38.61 4.00
CA VAL A 52 -7.19 37.91 4.59
C VAL A 52 -7.44 36.61 3.83
N PHE A 53 -7.51 35.49 4.55
CA PHE A 53 -7.89 34.22 3.95
C PHE A 53 -9.27 34.29 3.29
N ARG A 54 -9.35 33.87 2.03
CA ARG A 54 -10.59 33.68 1.28
C ARG A 54 -10.65 32.23 0.80
N PRO A 55 -11.81 31.54 0.84
CA PRO A 55 -11.92 30.14 0.44
C PRO A 55 -11.33 29.83 -0.94
N TYR A 56 -11.53 30.72 -1.92
CA TYR A 56 -11.01 30.52 -3.28
C TYR A 56 -9.47 30.44 -3.35
N LEU A 57 -8.73 31.02 -2.40
CA LEU A 57 -7.26 30.94 -2.38
C LEU A 57 -6.78 29.51 -2.13
N ARG A 58 -7.53 28.74 -1.34
CA ARG A 58 -7.26 27.32 -1.11
C ARG A 58 -7.46 26.53 -2.38
N ASP A 59 -8.49 26.82 -3.17
CA ASP A 59 -8.78 26.12 -4.42
C ASP A 59 -7.79 26.51 -5.53
N GLN A 60 -7.45 27.79 -5.64
CA GLN A 60 -6.41 28.28 -6.55
C GLN A 60 -5.05 27.65 -6.24
N PHE A 61 -4.68 27.57 -4.96
CA PHE A 61 -3.46 26.88 -4.55
C PHE A 61 -3.52 25.39 -4.90
N ALA A 62 -4.63 24.70 -4.61
CA ALA A 62 -4.79 23.29 -4.94
C ALA A 62 -4.66 23.03 -6.46
N ALA A 63 -5.27 23.88 -7.30
CA ALA A 63 -5.16 23.79 -8.75
C ALA A 63 -3.72 24.01 -9.25
N ALA A 64 -3.02 25.02 -8.72
CA ALA A 64 -1.61 25.25 -9.04
C ALA A 64 -0.72 24.09 -8.56
N PHE A 65 -1.02 23.51 -7.39
CA PHE A 65 -0.31 22.35 -6.86
C PHE A 65 -0.55 21.09 -7.69
N ASP A 66 -1.76 20.85 -8.18
CA ASP A 66 -2.07 19.76 -9.11
C ASP A 66 -1.25 19.88 -10.40
N ALA A 67 -1.17 21.07 -10.98
CA ALA A 67 -0.37 21.34 -12.17
C ALA A 67 1.13 21.12 -11.91
N TYR A 68 1.63 21.60 -10.77
CA TYR A 68 3.01 21.37 -10.34
C TYR A 68 3.32 19.88 -10.15
N MET A 69 2.42 19.13 -9.50
CA MET A 69 2.56 17.68 -9.32
C MET A 69 2.53 16.94 -10.66
N ALA A 70 1.70 17.37 -11.61
CA ALA A 70 1.68 16.82 -12.97
C ALA A 70 3.00 17.07 -13.71
N ILE A 71 3.54 18.30 -13.63
CA ILE A 71 4.85 18.63 -14.20
C ILE A 71 5.94 17.74 -13.59
N ARG A 72 5.98 17.59 -12.25
CA ARG A 72 6.97 16.73 -11.58
C ARG A 72 6.89 15.28 -12.05
N ARG A 73 5.67 14.72 -12.15
CA ARG A 73 5.48 13.35 -12.64
C ARG A 73 5.97 13.18 -14.08
N GLU A 74 5.66 14.13 -14.96
CA GLU A 74 6.12 14.07 -16.35
C GLU A 74 7.64 14.21 -16.48
N VAL A 75 8.26 15.10 -15.68
CA VAL A 75 9.73 15.21 -15.63
C VAL A 75 10.35 13.91 -15.14
N GLN A 76 9.84 13.34 -14.04
CA GLN A 76 10.32 12.07 -13.50
C GLN A 76 10.18 10.94 -14.53
N ARG A 77 9.03 10.81 -15.18
CA ARG A 77 8.79 9.82 -16.24
C ARG A 77 9.79 9.94 -17.39
N ARG A 78 10.06 11.16 -17.86
CA ARG A 78 11.06 11.39 -18.92
C ARG A 78 12.47 11.04 -18.47
N MET A 79 12.82 11.38 -17.22
CA MET A 79 14.10 11.01 -16.63
C MET A 79 14.23 9.48 -16.52
N ASP A 80 13.19 8.80 -16.07
CA ASP A 80 13.20 7.35 -15.94
C ASP A 80 13.38 6.67 -17.30
N THR A 81 12.64 7.08 -18.34
CA THR A 81 12.87 6.60 -19.71
C THR A 81 14.28 6.90 -20.20
N ALA A 82 14.78 8.12 -20.01
CA ALA A 82 16.13 8.49 -20.45
C ALA A 82 17.24 7.70 -19.74
N LEU A 83 16.98 7.23 -18.51
CA LEU A 83 17.90 6.45 -17.69
C LEU A 83 17.64 4.93 -17.77
N GLY A 84 16.69 4.47 -18.61
CA GLY A 84 16.33 3.06 -18.74
C GLY A 84 15.67 2.46 -17.49
N ARG A 85 14.90 3.26 -16.76
CA ARG A 85 14.25 2.95 -15.48
C ARG A 85 12.73 2.74 -15.60
N ASP A 86 12.24 2.54 -16.82
CA ASP A 86 10.83 2.40 -17.17
C ASP A 86 10.43 0.95 -17.51
N ALA A 87 11.32 -0.01 -17.31
CA ALA A 87 10.99 -1.44 -17.42
C ALA A 87 9.93 -1.85 -16.37
N PRO A 88 9.10 -2.88 -16.65
CA PRO A 88 8.12 -3.38 -15.68
C PRO A 88 8.77 -3.71 -14.33
N ASN A 89 8.16 -3.25 -13.24
CA ASN A 89 8.64 -3.43 -11.86
C ASN A 89 10.05 -2.89 -11.58
N TRP A 90 10.63 -2.05 -12.45
CA TRP A 90 11.99 -1.52 -12.28
C TRP A 90 12.16 -0.87 -10.90
N ARG A 91 11.20 -0.02 -10.49
CA ARG A 91 11.26 0.64 -9.19
C ARG A 91 11.21 -0.39 -8.07
N ALA A 92 10.34 -1.39 -8.11
CA ALA A 92 10.28 -2.42 -7.06
C ALA A 92 11.63 -3.15 -6.90
N HIS A 93 12.28 -3.53 -8.02
CA HIS A 93 13.60 -4.16 -8.01
C HIS A 93 14.73 -3.23 -7.55
N ASN A 94 14.60 -1.93 -7.75
CA ASN A 94 15.65 -0.96 -7.43
C ASN A 94 15.36 -0.12 -6.19
N SER A 95 14.24 -0.37 -5.49
CA SER A 95 13.87 0.38 -4.28
C SER A 95 14.78 0.06 -3.11
N CYS A 96 15.13 -1.22 -2.93
CA CYS A 96 15.89 -1.68 -1.77
C CYS A 96 17.19 -2.36 -2.21
N ALA A 97 18.30 -1.62 -2.17
CA ALA A 97 19.62 -2.16 -2.47
C ALA A 97 19.93 -3.40 -1.62
N CYS A 98 19.62 -3.35 -0.32
CA CYS A 98 19.88 -4.46 0.60
C CYS A 98 19.08 -5.74 0.32
N CYS A 99 17.93 -5.66 -0.36
CA CYS A 99 17.12 -6.85 -0.68
C CYS A 99 17.40 -7.40 -2.09
N ASN A 100 17.69 -6.52 -3.04
CA ASN A 100 17.71 -6.89 -4.45
C ASN A 100 19.11 -6.94 -5.05
N TYR A 101 20.13 -6.44 -4.36
CA TYR A 101 21.53 -6.52 -4.79
C TYR A 101 22.20 -7.75 -4.17
N LYS A 102 22.52 -8.76 -5.00
CA LYS A 102 23.31 -9.93 -4.58
C LYS A 102 24.79 -9.67 -4.84
N LEU A 103 25.65 -9.90 -3.85
CA LEU A 103 27.10 -9.78 -4.05
C LEU A 103 27.67 -10.99 -4.80
N GLU A 104 28.74 -10.76 -5.56
CA GLU A 104 29.62 -11.84 -5.99
C GLU A 104 30.14 -12.55 -4.73
N ASP A 105 30.05 -13.89 -4.73
CA ASP A 105 30.42 -14.74 -3.59
C ASP A 105 29.57 -14.55 -2.31
N GLU A 106 28.38 -13.96 -2.41
CA GLU A 106 27.42 -13.92 -1.29
C GLU A 106 27.10 -15.35 -0.81
N PRO A 107 27.38 -15.70 0.46
CA PRO A 107 27.05 -17.01 0.99
C PRO A 107 25.55 -17.30 0.84
N PRO A 108 25.16 -18.55 0.52
CA PRO A 108 23.75 -18.92 0.50
C PRO A 108 23.08 -18.60 1.84
N LEU A 109 22.06 -17.75 1.79
CA LEU A 109 21.24 -17.43 2.95
C LEU A 109 20.18 -18.51 3.12
N VAL A 110 19.88 -18.87 4.39
CA VAL A 110 18.76 -19.78 4.70
C VAL A 110 17.44 -19.23 4.15
N ILE A 111 17.26 -17.90 4.24
CA ILE A 111 16.16 -17.17 3.63
C ILE A 111 16.75 -15.99 2.86
N GLU A 112 16.58 -15.98 1.53
CA GLU A 112 17.19 -14.96 0.66
C GLU A 112 16.56 -13.56 0.79
N GLY A 113 15.34 -13.48 1.30
CA GLY A 113 14.65 -12.21 1.49
C GLY A 113 13.30 -12.37 2.17
N PHE A 114 12.90 -11.30 2.87
CA PHE A 114 11.65 -11.24 3.62
C PHE A 114 10.76 -10.09 3.14
N CYS A 115 9.46 -10.35 3.15
CA CYS A 115 8.42 -9.35 2.97
C CYS A 115 7.49 -9.37 4.18
N ALA A 116 6.77 -8.28 4.39
CA ALA A 116 5.56 -8.32 5.19
C ALA A 116 4.42 -7.72 4.37
N MET A 117 3.23 -8.23 4.60
CA MET A 117 2.03 -7.77 3.92
C MET A 117 0.88 -7.68 4.90
N ASP A 118 0.06 -6.64 4.77
CA ASP A 118 -1.05 -6.40 5.67
C ASP A 118 -2.03 -5.36 5.11
N GLY A 119 -3.23 -5.27 5.68
CA GLY A 119 -4.23 -4.25 5.37
C GLY A 119 -4.32 -3.11 6.37
N GLY A 120 -4.35 -1.88 5.86
CA GLY A 120 -4.50 -0.66 6.64
C GLY A 120 -5.77 0.07 6.29
N GLN A 121 -6.66 0.27 7.27
CA GLN A 121 -7.98 0.86 7.04
C GLN A 121 -8.06 2.37 7.30
N ALA A 122 -6.96 3.04 7.64
CA ALA A 122 -7.00 4.47 7.92
C ALA A 122 -7.35 5.35 6.71
N PRO A 123 -6.80 5.13 5.50
CA PRO A 123 -7.06 6.01 4.35
C PRO A 123 -8.41 5.71 3.68
N LYS A 124 -9.52 5.69 4.43
CA LYS A 124 -10.87 5.53 3.86
C LYS A 124 -11.24 6.71 2.98
N ARG A 125 -11.85 6.48 1.81
CA ARG A 125 -12.43 7.50 0.94
C ARG A 125 -13.94 7.38 0.89
N SER A 126 -14.64 8.51 1.05
CA SER A 126 -16.09 8.58 0.90
C SER A 126 -16.52 8.22 -0.52
N ALA A 127 -17.57 7.40 -0.65
CA ALA A 127 -18.17 7.01 -1.93
C ALA A 127 -18.76 8.19 -2.69
N SER A 128 -19.18 9.25 -1.99
CA SER A 128 -19.73 10.46 -2.57
C SER A 128 -18.69 11.54 -2.92
N ALA A 129 -17.39 11.28 -2.66
CA ALA A 129 -16.36 12.29 -2.84
C ALA A 129 -15.80 12.32 -4.27
N GLY A 130 -15.77 13.53 -4.85
CA GLY A 130 -15.10 13.81 -6.12
C GLY A 130 -15.69 13.09 -7.34
N MET A 131 -17.00 12.86 -7.35
CA MET A 131 -17.73 12.12 -8.41
C MET A 131 -17.62 12.72 -9.81
N VAL A 132 -17.21 13.99 -9.93
CA VAL A 132 -17.06 14.73 -11.19
C VAL A 132 -15.61 14.77 -11.69
N ASP A 133 -14.67 14.21 -10.93
CA ASP A 133 -13.25 14.19 -11.30
C ASP A 133 -12.96 12.94 -12.13
N GLU A 134 -12.83 13.11 -13.44
CA GLU A 134 -12.59 12.02 -14.39
C GLU A 134 -11.11 11.65 -14.54
N ARG A 135 -10.21 12.34 -13.84
CA ARG A 135 -8.77 12.09 -13.94
C ARG A 135 -8.41 10.72 -13.36
N VAL A 136 -7.50 10.03 -14.05
CA VAL A 136 -6.92 8.77 -13.57
C VAL A 136 -5.50 9.02 -13.07
N PHE A 137 -5.18 8.47 -11.90
CA PHE A 137 -3.83 8.53 -11.35
C PHE A 137 -3.13 7.19 -11.59
N ASP A 138 -2.00 7.25 -12.29
CA ASP A 138 -1.15 6.09 -12.58
C ASP A 138 0.05 6.08 -11.63
N SER A 139 0.35 4.90 -11.07
CA SER A 139 1.45 4.68 -10.13
C SER A 139 1.95 3.25 -10.21
N ASP A 140 3.28 3.10 -10.33
CA ASP A 140 3.96 1.81 -10.29
C ASP A 140 3.97 1.15 -8.89
N TYR A 141 3.51 1.86 -7.86
CA TYR A 141 3.24 1.24 -6.56
C TYR A 141 1.90 0.49 -6.53
N ARG A 142 0.95 0.82 -7.40
CA ARG A 142 -0.42 0.31 -7.34
C ARG A 142 -0.54 -1.02 -8.08
N ILE A 143 -1.14 -2.02 -7.42
CA ILE A 143 -1.69 -3.20 -8.06
C ILE A 143 -3.07 -2.84 -8.61
N PRO A 144 -3.29 -2.91 -9.94
CA PRO A 144 -4.59 -2.58 -10.52
C PRO A 144 -5.71 -3.48 -9.97
N PRO A 145 -6.92 -2.96 -9.75
CA PRO A 145 -8.06 -3.74 -9.25
C PRO A 145 -8.35 -4.98 -10.09
N GLU A 146 -8.20 -4.90 -11.41
CA GLU A 146 -8.39 -6.01 -12.33
C GLU A 146 -7.41 -7.17 -12.10
N GLU A 147 -6.17 -6.89 -11.67
CA GLU A 147 -5.19 -7.91 -11.30
C GLU A 147 -5.55 -8.55 -9.96
N VAL A 148 -6.06 -7.75 -9.01
CA VAL A 148 -6.52 -8.24 -7.71
C VAL A 148 -7.76 -9.11 -7.83
N ASP A 149 -8.70 -8.73 -8.71
CA ASP A 149 -9.98 -9.40 -8.85
C ASP A 149 -9.88 -10.76 -9.56
N LEU A 150 -8.75 -11.10 -10.19
CA LEU A 150 -8.46 -12.46 -10.66
C LEU A 150 -8.50 -13.49 -9.52
N TYR A 151 -8.14 -13.06 -8.30
CA TYR A 151 -8.08 -13.88 -7.10
C TYR A 151 -9.35 -13.75 -6.24
N ALA A 152 -10.37 -13.03 -6.73
CA ALA A 152 -11.64 -12.91 -6.03
C ALA A 152 -12.41 -14.23 -6.08
N ASN A 153 -12.83 -14.72 -4.90
CA ASN A 153 -13.58 -15.97 -4.74
C ASN A 153 -12.85 -17.23 -5.24
N GLU A 154 -11.54 -17.17 -5.45
CA GLU A 154 -10.77 -18.29 -6.02
C GLU A 154 -10.67 -19.47 -5.06
N VAL A 155 -10.54 -19.20 -3.76
CA VAL A 155 -10.54 -20.23 -2.75
C VAL A 155 -11.97 -20.34 -2.23
N ALA A 156 -12.68 -21.38 -2.65
CA ALA A 156 -13.96 -21.73 -2.07
C ALA A 156 -13.77 -22.04 -0.58
N TYR A 157 -14.63 -21.46 0.25
CA TYR A 157 -14.73 -21.79 1.66
C TYR A 157 -15.87 -22.80 1.74
N ASP A 158 -15.60 -24.02 2.20
CA ASP A 158 -16.71 -24.91 2.52
C ASP A 158 -17.48 -24.24 3.65
N THR A 159 -18.69 -23.76 3.34
CA THR A 159 -19.66 -23.35 4.33
C THR A 159 -20.11 -24.60 5.06
N LEU A 160 -19.32 -25.04 6.04
CA LEU A 160 -19.82 -25.91 7.08
C LEU A 160 -20.95 -25.16 7.79
N ASP A 161 -22.04 -25.87 8.08
CA ASP A 161 -23.24 -25.37 8.79
C ASP A 161 -22.94 -25.05 10.28
N GLU A 162 -21.67 -24.90 10.63
CA GLU A 162 -21.11 -24.43 11.89
C GLU A 162 -20.08 -23.33 11.59
N SER A 163 -19.99 -22.33 12.48
CA SER A 163 -19.21 -21.10 12.31
C SER A 163 -17.69 -21.29 12.14
N GLY A 164 -17.25 -21.83 11.00
CA GLY A 164 -15.87 -22.15 10.65
C GLY A 164 -15.06 -20.97 10.10
N GLU A 165 -13.78 -20.96 10.42
CA GLU A 165 -12.86 -19.83 10.32
C GLU A 165 -11.74 -20.11 9.27
N PRO A 166 -11.21 -19.10 8.54
CA PRO A 166 -10.09 -19.18 7.63
C PRO A 166 -8.90 -19.91 8.23
N GLY A 167 -8.71 -21.11 7.70
CA GLY A 167 -7.68 -22.02 8.14
C GLY A 167 -8.23 -23.30 8.75
N ASP A 168 -9.55 -23.49 8.85
CA ASP A 168 -10.21 -24.73 9.30
C ASP A 168 -10.10 -25.91 8.31
N ASP A 169 -9.71 -25.66 7.05
CA ASP A 169 -9.65 -26.70 6.00
C ASP A 169 -8.22 -27.05 5.54
N ALA A 170 -7.20 -26.86 6.38
CA ALA A 170 -5.91 -27.53 6.16
C ALA A 170 -6.01 -28.99 6.68
N PRO A 171 -5.25 -29.98 6.15
CA PRO A 171 -5.20 -31.34 6.71
C PRO A 171 -4.83 -31.36 8.21
N LYS A 172 -4.25 -30.26 8.70
CA LYS A 172 -4.25 -29.81 10.09
C LYS A 172 -4.62 -28.33 10.10
N PRO A 173 -5.86 -27.94 10.39
CA PRO A 173 -6.18 -26.54 10.54
C PRO A 173 -5.40 -25.94 11.69
N SER A 174 -4.83 -24.75 11.49
CA SER A 174 -4.24 -24.04 12.62
C SER A 174 -5.40 -23.71 13.57
N VAL A 175 -5.33 -24.18 14.82
CA VAL A 175 -6.35 -23.90 15.87
C VAL A 175 -6.50 -22.38 16.13
N CYS A 176 -5.68 -21.54 15.49
CA CYS A 176 -5.79 -20.08 15.49
C CYS A 176 -6.87 -19.54 14.56
N ALA A 177 -7.13 -20.24 13.45
CA ALA A 177 -8.24 -19.95 12.55
C ALA A 177 -9.51 -19.86 13.39
N SER A 178 -9.80 -20.93 14.14
CA SER A 178 -10.99 -21.11 14.98
C SER A 178 -11.10 -20.24 16.25
N ARG A 179 -10.25 -19.22 16.42
CA ARG A 179 -10.28 -18.35 17.62
C ARG A 179 -10.01 -16.88 17.33
N TRP A 180 -9.39 -16.57 16.21
CA TRP A 180 -8.95 -15.21 15.91
C TRP A 180 -9.97 -14.52 15.00
N LYS A 181 -10.64 -13.48 15.53
CA LYS A 181 -11.68 -12.72 14.81
C LYS A 181 -11.22 -12.16 13.46
N ASN A 182 -9.93 -11.85 13.29
CA ASN A 182 -9.39 -11.34 12.01
C ASN A 182 -8.98 -12.46 11.06
N ALA A 183 -8.82 -13.68 11.56
CA ALA A 183 -8.71 -14.89 10.75
C ALA A 183 -10.09 -15.46 10.44
N LYS A 184 -11.20 -14.71 10.62
CA LYS A 184 -12.56 -15.07 10.18
C LYS A 184 -12.79 -14.70 8.73
N ALA A 185 -13.48 -15.57 7.97
CA ALA A 185 -13.82 -15.30 6.58
C ALA A 185 -15.03 -14.39 6.62
N GLU A 186 -14.81 -13.14 7.00
CA GLU A 186 -15.87 -12.15 7.03
C GLU A 186 -16.09 -11.63 5.61
N HIS A 187 -16.63 -12.52 4.76
CA HIS A 187 -17.07 -12.27 3.38
C HIS A 187 -18.09 -11.13 3.26
N HIS A 188 -18.60 -10.66 4.40
CA HIS A 188 -19.62 -9.64 4.52
C HIS A 188 -19.27 -8.53 5.51
N LYS A 189 -17.98 -8.19 5.70
CA LYS A 189 -17.68 -6.79 6.03
C LYS A 189 -17.91 -5.96 4.77
N THR A 190 -19.18 -5.78 4.40
CA THR A 190 -19.60 -4.61 3.66
C THR A 190 -19.12 -3.45 4.51
N ALA A 191 -18.06 -2.80 4.05
CA ALA A 191 -17.72 -1.53 4.66
C ALA A 191 -18.97 -0.66 4.62
N PRO A 192 -19.20 0.18 5.64
CA PRO A 192 -20.34 1.08 5.64
C PRO A 192 -20.41 1.74 4.27
N GLY A 193 -21.54 1.62 3.55
CA GLY A 193 -21.67 2.02 2.14
C GLY A 193 -21.35 3.50 1.85
N MET A 194 -21.06 4.26 2.90
CA MET A 194 -20.44 5.57 2.89
C MET A 194 -19.01 5.57 2.31
N TYR A 195 -18.26 4.47 2.37
CA TYR A 195 -16.88 4.40 1.86
C TYR A 195 -16.76 3.54 0.60
N ASP A 196 -15.99 4.04 -0.35
CA ASP A 196 -15.73 3.33 -1.61
C ASP A 196 -14.31 2.74 -1.62
N GLN A 197 -13.29 3.47 -1.16
CA GLN A 197 -12.07 2.85 -0.62
C GLN A 197 -12.17 2.73 0.89
N THR A 198 -11.86 1.55 1.41
CA THR A 198 -11.96 1.19 2.82
C THR A 198 -10.59 1.10 3.50
N GLY A 199 -9.53 1.16 2.69
CA GLY A 199 -8.14 1.02 3.12
C GLY A 199 -7.23 0.73 1.94
N VAL A 200 -6.00 0.34 2.27
CA VAL A 200 -5.01 -0.19 1.33
C VAL A 200 -4.44 -1.49 1.90
N PHE A 201 -4.18 -2.47 1.05
CA PHE A 201 -3.36 -3.63 1.40
C PHE A 201 -1.95 -3.38 0.86
N VAL A 202 -0.92 -3.58 1.66
CA VAL A 202 0.47 -3.22 1.31
C VAL A 202 1.37 -4.45 1.38
N THR A 203 2.43 -4.43 0.58
CA THR A 203 3.55 -5.37 0.66
C THR A 203 4.82 -4.58 0.75
N LEU A 204 5.59 -4.78 1.82
CA LEU A 204 6.85 -4.10 2.09
C LEU A 204 7.99 -5.10 2.19
N CYS A 205 9.19 -4.66 1.83
CA CYS A 205 10.39 -5.41 2.21
C CYS A 205 10.71 -5.22 3.70
N ARG A 206 11.57 -6.07 4.26
CA ARG A 206 12.04 -5.98 5.65
C ARG A 206 12.59 -4.60 6.08
N HIS A 207 13.06 -3.79 5.13
CA HIS A 207 13.60 -2.45 5.39
C HIS A 207 12.52 -1.35 5.40
N GLY A 208 11.24 -1.72 5.33
CA GLY A 208 10.12 -0.79 5.37
C GLY A 208 9.88 -0.03 4.06
N LEU A 209 10.44 -0.51 2.95
CA LEU A 209 10.23 0.09 1.64
C LEU A 209 9.04 -0.60 0.96
N LEU A 210 8.08 0.20 0.50
CA LEU A 210 6.88 -0.29 -0.15
C LEU A 210 7.22 -0.91 -1.52
N LEU A 211 6.88 -2.19 -1.67
CA LEU A 211 6.94 -2.85 -2.97
C LEU A 211 5.68 -2.51 -3.75
N TRP A 212 4.50 -2.87 -3.26
CA TRP A 212 3.23 -2.52 -3.90
C TRP A 212 2.12 -2.30 -2.87
N PHE A 213 1.04 -1.66 -3.30
CA PHE A 213 -0.23 -1.62 -2.57
C PHE A 213 -1.40 -1.95 -3.50
N ALA A 214 -2.44 -2.56 -2.95
CA ALA A 214 -3.74 -2.72 -3.57
C ALA A 214 -4.77 -1.86 -2.84
N GLU A 215 -5.73 -1.33 -3.58
CA GLU A 215 -6.86 -0.62 -2.97
C GLU A 215 -7.85 -1.62 -2.40
N MET A 216 -8.25 -1.42 -1.15
CA MET A 216 -9.36 -2.17 -0.59
C MET A 216 -10.67 -1.47 -1.01
N ILE A 217 -11.41 -2.08 -1.93
CA ILE A 217 -12.61 -1.48 -2.53
C ILE A 217 -13.84 -2.12 -1.90
N ARG A 218 -14.60 -1.32 -1.14
CA ARG A 218 -15.86 -1.72 -0.46
C ARG A 218 -15.78 -3.02 0.34
N SER A 219 -14.60 -3.41 0.80
CA SER A 219 -14.36 -4.66 1.54
C SER A 219 -13.49 -4.45 2.77
N GLY A 220 -13.44 -5.44 3.66
CA GLY A 220 -12.31 -5.63 4.57
C GLY A 220 -11.10 -6.22 3.83
N GLU A 221 -10.18 -6.81 4.59
CA GLU A 221 -9.04 -7.55 4.05
C GLU A 221 -9.50 -8.93 3.59
N LEU A 222 -9.73 -9.07 2.28
CA LEU A 222 -10.09 -10.33 1.65
C LEU A 222 -8.82 -11.05 1.16
N ALA A 223 -8.87 -12.38 1.08
CA ALA A 223 -7.75 -13.21 0.62
C ALA A 223 -7.21 -12.84 -0.77
N LYS A 224 -8.03 -12.21 -1.62
CA LYS A 224 -7.60 -11.74 -2.95
C LYS A 224 -6.41 -10.77 -2.91
N TYR A 225 -6.29 -9.94 -1.86
CA TYR A 225 -5.22 -8.94 -1.77
C TYR A 225 -3.83 -9.57 -1.52
N PRO A 226 -3.63 -10.43 -0.50
CA PRO A 226 -2.36 -11.12 -0.34
C PRO A 226 -2.07 -12.12 -1.47
N LEU A 227 -3.08 -12.76 -2.06
CA LEU A 227 -2.89 -13.63 -3.25
C LEU A 227 -2.35 -12.83 -4.44
N ALA A 228 -2.97 -11.70 -4.78
CA ALA A 228 -2.49 -10.83 -5.86
C ALA A 228 -1.07 -10.30 -5.60
N SER A 229 -0.77 -9.97 -4.34
CA SER A 229 0.56 -9.50 -3.93
C SER A 229 1.63 -10.58 -4.16
N ILE A 230 1.37 -11.83 -3.76
CA ILE A 230 2.27 -12.96 -4.00
C ILE A 230 2.40 -13.26 -5.50
N ALA A 231 1.30 -13.26 -6.24
CA ALA A 231 1.31 -13.48 -7.68
C ALA A 231 2.22 -12.48 -8.39
N ARG A 232 2.10 -11.20 -8.04
CA ARG A 232 2.95 -10.15 -8.59
C ARG A 232 4.41 -10.31 -8.19
N MET A 233 4.69 -10.70 -6.94
CA MET A 233 6.05 -11.02 -6.48
C MET A 233 6.69 -12.16 -7.29
N ILE A 234 5.94 -13.24 -7.54
CA ILE A 234 6.41 -14.39 -8.32
C ILE A 234 6.64 -13.98 -9.78
N ALA A 235 5.66 -13.29 -10.39
CA ALA A 235 5.74 -12.85 -11.78
C ALA A 235 6.90 -11.87 -12.02
N ALA A 236 7.19 -11.00 -11.04
CA ALA A 236 8.33 -10.11 -11.06
C ALA A 236 9.66 -10.81 -10.73
N GLY A 237 9.67 -12.08 -10.32
CA GLY A 237 10.89 -12.81 -10.01
C GLY A 237 11.60 -12.31 -8.75
N PHE A 238 10.85 -11.86 -7.73
CA PHE A 238 11.44 -11.42 -6.47
C PHE A 238 12.16 -12.57 -5.75
N ARG A 239 13.35 -12.26 -5.21
CA ARG A 239 14.13 -13.19 -4.38
C ARG A 239 13.44 -13.51 -3.05
N CYS A 240 12.59 -12.60 -2.57
CA CYS A 240 11.87 -12.77 -1.32
C CYS A 240 10.97 -14.02 -1.37
N LYS A 241 11.22 -14.94 -0.44
CA LYS A 241 10.47 -16.21 -0.32
C LYS A 241 9.60 -16.26 0.92
N SER A 242 9.98 -15.55 1.97
CA SER A 242 9.26 -15.58 3.24
C SER A 242 8.48 -14.31 3.47
N CYS A 243 7.20 -14.44 3.80
CA CYS A 243 6.34 -13.29 4.02
C CYS A 243 5.64 -13.35 5.39
N GLY A 244 5.74 -12.25 6.13
CA GLY A 244 5.00 -12.03 7.37
C GLY A 244 3.60 -11.50 7.09
N TYR A 245 2.62 -12.04 7.82
CA TYR A 245 1.24 -11.57 7.83
C TYR A 245 0.59 -11.98 9.14
N ASP A 246 -0.28 -11.15 9.73
CA ASP A 246 -0.97 -11.41 11.01
C ASP A 246 -1.61 -12.80 11.07
N ILE A 247 -2.21 -13.23 9.95
CA ILE A 247 -2.86 -14.53 9.79
C ILE A 247 -2.05 -15.46 8.87
N GLY A 248 -0.74 -15.25 8.75
CA GLY A 248 0.15 -15.97 7.83
C GLY A 248 0.10 -17.50 7.96
N CYS A 249 -0.13 -18.02 9.18
CA CYS A 249 -0.31 -19.45 9.43
C CYS A 249 -1.55 -20.02 8.70
N ALA A 250 -2.67 -19.31 8.73
CA ALA A 250 -3.90 -19.70 8.05
C ALA A 250 -3.81 -19.40 6.54
N PHE A 251 -3.25 -18.24 6.20
CA PHE A 251 -3.10 -17.79 4.82
C PHE A 251 -2.20 -18.72 4.00
N GLN A 252 -1.18 -19.37 4.59
CA GLN A 252 -0.41 -20.41 3.89
C GLN A 252 -1.32 -21.52 3.34
N GLY A 253 -2.31 -21.97 4.14
CA GLY A 253 -3.29 -22.95 3.67
C GLY A 253 -4.19 -22.42 2.54
N THR A 254 -4.59 -21.16 2.60
CA THR A 254 -5.31 -20.48 1.50
C THR A 254 -4.46 -20.45 0.22
N LEU A 255 -3.18 -20.09 0.33
CA LEU A 255 -2.24 -20.05 -0.78
C LEU A 255 -2.04 -21.43 -1.39
N ASP A 256 -1.89 -22.48 -0.57
CA ASP A 256 -1.66 -23.83 -1.06
C ASP A 256 -2.87 -24.41 -1.82
N ARG A 257 -4.09 -24.01 -1.43
CA ARG A 257 -5.36 -24.41 -2.06
C ARG A 257 -5.76 -23.56 -3.27
N SER A 258 -5.13 -22.41 -3.48
CA SER A 258 -5.38 -21.58 -4.66
C SER A 258 -5.07 -22.38 -5.94
N GLU A 259 -6.06 -22.51 -6.82
CA GLU A 259 -5.94 -23.24 -8.08
C GLU A 259 -4.99 -22.54 -9.05
N LEU A 260 -5.00 -21.20 -9.05
CA LEU A 260 -4.20 -20.35 -9.91
C LEU A 260 -2.76 -20.20 -9.40
N LEU A 261 -2.58 -20.07 -8.08
CA LEU A 261 -1.32 -19.65 -7.48
C LEU A 261 -0.61 -20.74 -6.67
N GLY A 262 -1.32 -21.74 -6.14
CA GLY A 262 -0.74 -22.70 -5.20
C GLY A 262 0.44 -23.48 -5.77
N ARG A 263 0.36 -23.92 -7.03
CA ARG A 263 1.50 -24.57 -7.70
C ARG A 263 2.66 -23.60 -7.89
N LEU A 264 2.39 -22.40 -8.40
CA LEU A 264 3.42 -21.38 -8.64
C LEU A 264 4.12 -20.96 -7.33
N ALA A 265 3.36 -20.83 -6.25
CA ALA A 265 3.87 -20.49 -4.93
C ALA A 265 4.78 -21.60 -4.38
N ARG A 266 4.42 -22.88 -4.55
CA ARG A 266 5.28 -24.02 -4.17
C ARG A 266 6.55 -24.08 -5.00
N ASP A 267 6.43 -23.94 -6.32
CA ASP A 267 7.58 -23.94 -7.24
C ASP A 267 8.53 -22.77 -6.96
N ALA A 268 7.97 -21.62 -6.55
CA ALA A 268 8.74 -20.45 -6.12
C ALA A 268 9.22 -20.52 -4.66
N CYS A 269 8.86 -21.57 -3.91
CA CYS A 269 9.15 -21.78 -2.49
C CYS A 269 8.65 -20.65 -1.57
N ILE A 270 7.47 -20.09 -1.85
CA ILE A 270 6.85 -19.08 -0.99
C ILE A 270 6.40 -19.71 0.32
N SER A 271 6.72 -19.05 1.44
CA SER A 271 6.29 -19.45 2.77
C SER A 271 5.79 -18.25 3.56
N CYS A 272 4.58 -18.37 4.09
CA CYS A 272 3.97 -17.38 4.96
C CYS A 272 4.15 -17.76 6.43
N GLY A 273 4.35 -16.76 7.28
CA GLY A 273 4.47 -16.90 8.72
C GLY A 273 3.76 -15.74 9.42
N VAL A 274 3.58 -15.88 10.73
CA VAL A 274 3.07 -14.77 11.54
C VAL A 274 4.19 -13.78 11.81
N ASN A 275 3.86 -12.52 11.98
CA ASN A 275 4.77 -11.49 12.48
C ASN A 275 4.95 -11.61 14.01
N SER A 276 6.03 -11.06 14.56
CA SER A 276 6.45 -11.30 15.94
C SER A 276 5.47 -10.78 17.00
N PHE A 277 4.88 -9.60 16.80
CA PHE A 277 3.97 -9.01 17.77
C PHE A 277 2.64 -9.75 17.79
N HIS A 278 2.00 -9.93 16.63
CA HIS A 278 0.72 -10.63 16.57
C HIS A 278 0.87 -12.13 16.78
N GLY A 279 2.04 -12.69 16.50
CA GLY A 279 2.37 -14.10 16.75
C GLY A 279 2.09 -14.54 18.18
N TYR A 280 2.26 -13.67 19.19
CA TYR A 280 1.92 -14.00 20.58
C TYR A 280 0.40 -14.13 20.84
N GLY A 281 -0.44 -13.59 19.96
CA GLY A 281 -1.90 -13.80 19.97
C GLY A 281 -2.33 -15.19 19.48
N HIS A 282 -1.44 -15.92 18.82
CA HIS A 282 -1.69 -17.28 18.32
C HIS A 282 -1.49 -18.33 19.42
N ASN A 283 -2.08 -19.52 19.26
CA ASN A 283 -1.89 -20.62 20.19
C ASN A 283 -0.42 -21.12 20.20
N ARG A 284 -0.02 -21.82 21.26
CA ARG A 284 1.38 -22.24 21.45
C ARG A 284 1.93 -23.11 20.31
N ILE A 285 1.12 -24.00 19.73
CA ILE A 285 1.57 -24.88 18.63
C ILE A 285 1.83 -24.03 17.39
N CYS A 286 0.90 -23.13 17.04
CA CYS A 286 1.08 -22.19 15.94
C CYS A 286 2.33 -21.31 16.13
N GLN A 287 2.57 -20.80 17.35
CA GLN A 287 3.79 -20.04 17.64
C GLN A 287 5.05 -20.84 17.36
N LEU A 288 5.13 -22.09 17.84
CA LEU A 288 6.31 -22.94 17.65
C LEU A 288 6.57 -23.27 16.18
N GLU A 289 5.53 -23.28 15.34
CA GLU A 289 5.65 -23.62 13.91
C GLU A 289 5.85 -22.39 13.00
N HIS A 290 5.18 -21.27 13.28
CA HIS A 290 5.05 -20.15 12.35
C HIS A 290 5.68 -18.84 12.80
N HIS A 291 5.99 -18.67 14.09
CA HIS A 291 6.56 -17.43 14.61
C HIS A 291 8.04 -17.31 14.24
N PRO A 292 8.53 -16.14 13.79
CA PRO A 292 9.88 -15.97 13.25
C PRO A 292 10.98 -16.36 14.24
N SER A 293 10.84 -16.04 15.53
CA SER A 293 11.80 -16.46 16.58
C SER A 293 11.99 -17.96 16.75
N PHE A 294 11.07 -18.80 16.26
CA PHE A 294 11.19 -20.27 16.30
C PHE A 294 11.57 -20.87 14.93
N ARG A 295 11.69 -20.03 13.89
CA ARG A 295 12.04 -20.46 12.53
C ARG A 295 13.47 -20.07 12.19
N GLU A 296 14.23 -21.02 11.68
CA GLU A 296 15.59 -20.78 11.24
C GLU A 296 15.63 -19.74 10.10
N GLY A 297 16.67 -18.89 10.10
CA GLY A 297 16.90 -17.89 9.07
C GLY A 297 16.34 -16.49 9.36
N PHE A 298 15.30 -16.34 10.18
CA PHE A 298 14.71 -15.02 10.48
C PHE A 298 15.59 -14.15 11.40
N GLY A 299 16.37 -14.76 12.29
CA GLY A 299 17.23 -14.02 13.22
C GLY A 299 16.43 -13.09 14.14
N LEU A 300 16.71 -11.77 14.06
CA LEU A 300 16.02 -10.73 14.83
C LEU A 300 14.90 -10.02 14.05
N GLU A 301 14.54 -10.53 12.87
CA GLU A 301 13.49 -9.93 12.05
C GLU A 301 12.11 -10.10 12.71
N ASP A 302 11.37 -8.99 12.85
CA ASP A 302 10.03 -8.98 13.46
C ASP A 302 8.89 -9.08 12.45
N LEU A 303 9.15 -8.75 11.17
CA LEU A 303 8.15 -8.66 10.10
C LEU A 303 7.02 -7.65 10.40
N GLU A 304 7.22 -6.71 11.32
CA GLU A 304 6.24 -5.68 11.74
C GLU A 304 6.38 -4.36 10.96
N VAL A 305 6.95 -4.43 9.74
CA VAL A 305 7.17 -3.23 8.92
C VAL A 305 5.86 -2.57 8.46
N CYS A 306 4.78 -3.35 8.30
CA CYS A 306 3.47 -2.84 7.90
C CYS A 306 2.91 -1.86 8.94
N GLU A 307 2.98 -2.19 10.23
CA GLU A 307 2.46 -1.33 11.29
C GLU A 307 3.21 0.00 11.40
N ARG A 308 4.53 -0.05 11.22
CA ARG A 308 5.38 1.16 11.13
C ARG A 308 4.98 2.03 9.94
N PHE A 309 4.74 1.40 8.80
CA PHE A 309 4.25 2.07 7.60
C PHE A 309 2.84 2.66 7.79
N PHE A 310 1.91 1.95 8.41
CA PHE A 310 0.57 2.46 8.68
C PHE A 310 0.57 3.61 9.68
N SER A 311 1.42 3.57 10.71
CA SER A 311 1.60 4.70 11.63
C SER A 311 1.91 6.01 10.88
N TRP A 312 2.74 5.91 9.84
CA TRP A 312 3.03 7.02 8.92
C TRP A 312 1.83 7.37 8.02
N LEU A 313 1.28 6.39 7.31
CA LEU A 313 0.18 6.57 6.36
C LEU A 313 -1.10 7.12 7.02
N ASN A 314 -1.31 6.84 8.31
CA ASN A 314 -2.39 7.43 9.11
C ASN A 314 -2.37 8.96 9.09
N GLY A 315 -1.21 9.58 8.86
CA GLY A 315 -1.11 11.01 8.66
C GLY A 315 -1.81 11.51 7.39
N VAL A 316 -1.89 10.69 6.34
CA VAL A 316 -2.57 11.02 5.08
C VAL A 316 -4.09 10.89 5.22
N ALA A 317 -4.58 9.99 6.08
CA ALA A 317 -5.99 9.65 6.21
C ALA A 317 -6.92 10.86 6.43
N GLY A 318 -6.50 11.82 7.26
CA GLY A 318 -7.30 13.00 7.60
C GLY A 318 -7.53 13.96 6.43
N VAL A 319 -6.66 13.94 5.41
CA VAL A 319 -6.69 14.88 4.27
C VAL A 319 -7.26 14.26 2.99
N VAL A 320 -7.46 12.93 2.94
CA VAL A 320 -7.93 12.22 1.73
C VAL A 320 -9.36 11.70 1.81
N ARG A 321 -10.00 11.75 2.99
CA ARG A 321 -11.33 11.15 3.20
C ARG A 321 -12.43 11.65 2.26
N HIS A 322 -12.36 12.93 1.89
CA HIS A 322 -13.32 13.59 1.01
C HIS A 322 -12.67 14.04 -0.30
N ALA A 323 -11.53 13.47 -0.67
CA ALA A 323 -10.86 13.72 -1.93
C ALA A 323 -11.52 12.93 -3.08
N SER A 324 -11.33 13.38 -4.32
CA SER A 324 -11.59 12.51 -5.48
C SER A 324 -10.68 11.29 -5.45
N HIS A 325 -10.99 10.27 -6.26
CA HIS A 325 -10.13 9.09 -6.37
C HIS A 325 -8.71 9.45 -6.84
N PHE A 326 -8.61 10.35 -7.83
CA PHE A 326 -7.34 10.90 -8.29
C PHE A 326 -6.51 11.51 -7.15
N HIS A 327 -7.10 12.40 -6.35
CA HIS A 327 -6.40 13.07 -5.26
C HIS A 327 -6.10 12.13 -4.09
N TRP A 328 -6.98 11.17 -3.83
CA TRP A 328 -6.77 10.12 -2.83
C TRP A 328 -5.51 9.31 -3.18
N LEU A 329 -5.41 8.80 -4.42
CA LEU A 329 -4.22 8.10 -4.90
C LEU A 329 -2.98 9.01 -4.94
N GLN A 330 -3.10 10.23 -5.45
CA GLN A 330 -1.96 11.16 -5.53
C GLN A 330 -1.33 11.43 -4.16
N PHE A 331 -2.14 11.60 -3.11
CA PHE A 331 -1.64 11.89 -1.78
C PHE A 331 -1.17 10.65 -1.03
N ILE A 332 -1.71 9.48 -1.33
CA ILE A 332 -1.18 8.21 -0.85
C ILE A 332 0.18 7.94 -1.49
N ASP A 333 0.30 8.05 -2.81
CA ASP A 333 1.56 7.91 -3.56
C ASP A 333 2.63 8.89 -3.05
N LEU A 334 2.26 10.16 -2.82
CA LEU A 334 3.16 11.15 -2.24
C LEU A 334 3.66 10.78 -0.84
N GLY A 335 2.81 10.14 -0.03
CA GLY A 335 3.18 9.68 1.32
C GLY A 335 4.01 8.40 1.32
N MET A 336 4.11 7.70 0.18
CA MET A 336 4.82 6.44 -0.01
C MET A 336 6.24 6.59 -0.58
N ARG A 337 6.61 7.81 -1.01
CA ARG A 337 7.92 8.16 -1.57
C ARG A 337 8.86 8.73 -0.52
#